data_AF-A0AAV2ACF7-F1
#
_entry.id   AF-A0AAV2ACF7-F1
#
_cell.length_a   1.000
_cell.length_b   1.000
_cell.length_c   1.000
_cell.angle_alpha   90.00
_cell.angle_beta   90.00
_cell.angle_gamma   90.00
#
_symmetry.space_group_name_H-M   'P 1'
#
loop_
_entity.id
_entity.type
_entity.pdbx_description
1 polymer ?
#
loop_
_entity_poly.entity_id
_entity_poly.type
_entity_poly.pdbx_seq_one_letter_code
_entity_poly.pdbx_strand_id
1 'polypeptide(L)'
;MAMELRLHSPCGGEPAIYQWPLTASDKYDKATEIVDTIRWVCEDFPELKLAMENYVLHDYDTKSFESMKKLCDKYNRAIDSILQLWKGTSRPAQLQTRPSNGLLRHILQQVYNQAVTDPEKLNQYEPFSPEVYGETSFEFITQMIGELDITEDDIFIDLGSGKILFKQI
;
A
#
# COMPACT_ATOMS: atom_id res chain seq x y z
N MET A 1 -23.44 -13.79 7.15
CA MET A 1 -22.40 -12.83 7.60
C MET A 1 -21.34 -12.78 6.53
N ALA A 2 -20.94 -11.59 6.07
CA ALA A 2 -19.81 -11.46 5.16
C ALA A 2 -18.52 -11.85 5.92
N MET A 3 -17.66 -12.63 5.28
CA MET A 3 -16.34 -12.95 5.83
C MET A 3 -15.39 -11.79 5.52
N GLU A 4 -14.51 -11.43 6.46
CA GLU A 4 -13.57 -10.33 6.28
C GLU A 4 -12.19 -10.67 6.85
N LEU A 5 -11.17 -10.06 6.25
CA LEU A 5 -9.79 -10.06 6.71
C LEU A 5 -9.46 -8.66 7.20
N ARG A 6 -8.63 -8.57 8.25
CA ARG A 6 -8.23 -7.30 8.87
C ARG A 6 -6.72 -7.25 9.02
N LEU A 7 -6.12 -6.12 8.69
CA LEU A 7 -4.71 -5.82 9.00
C LEU A 7 -4.65 -4.63 9.97
N HIS A 8 -4.09 -4.85 11.15
CA HIS A 8 -3.88 -3.80 12.15
C HIS A 8 -2.82 -2.81 11.66
N SER A 9 -3.05 -1.51 11.90
CA SER A 9 -2.07 -0.48 11.56
C SER A 9 -0.82 -0.61 12.45
N PRO A 10 0.40 -0.59 11.88
CA PRO A 10 1.63 -0.56 12.68
C PRO A 10 1.76 0.70 13.53
N CYS A 11 0.99 1.75 13.24
CA CYS A 11 0.98 3.00 13.99
C CYS A 11 -0.16 3.08 15.02
N GLY A 12 -0.97 2.02 15.15
CA GLY A 12 -2.14 1.99 16.03
C GLY A 12 -3.35 2.78 15.51
N GLY A 13 -3.40 3.09 14.21
CA GLY A 13 -4.58 3.62 13.54
C GLY A 13 -5.64 2.55 13.23
N GLU A 14 -6.67 2.95 12.48
CA GLU A 14 -7.74 2.05 12.06
C GLU A 14 -7.20 0.87 11.21
N PRO A 15 -7.74 -0.35 11.38
CA PRO A 15 -7.33 -1.50 10.59
C PRO A 15 -7.81 -1.39 9.14
N ALA A 16 -7.01 -1.88 8.20
CA ALA A 16 -7.45 -2.10 6.83
C ALA A 16 -8.39 -3.31 6.78
N ILE A 17 -9.55 -3.16 6.14
CA ILE A 17 -10.61 -4.20 6.07
C ILE A 17 -10.76 -4.67 4.63
N TYR A 18 -10.67 -5.98 4.43
CA TYR A 18 -10.84 -6.64 3.14
C TYR A 18 -12.02 -7.60 3.19
N GLN A 19 -13.02 -7.37 2.34
CA GLN A 19 -14.19 -8.23 2.23
C GLN A 19 -13.87 -9.49 1.41
N TRP A 20 -14.33 -10.65 1.87
CA TRP A 20 -14.15 -11.94 1.20
C TRP A 20 -15.42 -12.34 0.42
N PRO A 21 -15.33 -12.92 -0.79
CA PRO A 21 -14.10 -13.29 -1.51
C PRO A 21 -13.30 -12.06 -1.94
N LEU A 22 -11.97 -12.19 -1.87
CA LEU A 22 -11.08 -11.16 -2.36
C LEU A 22 -11.36 -10.99 -3.86
N THR A 23 -11.85 -9.80 -4.22
CA THR A 23 -12.19 -9.46 -5.60
C THR A 23 -10.90 -9.44 -6.41
N ALA A 24 -10.68 -10.47 -7.21
CA ALA A 24 -9.65 -10.47 -8.24
C ALA A 24 -10.22 -9.73 -9.46
N SER A 25 -9.59 -8.63 -9.86
CA SER A 25 -9.71 -8.16 -11.24
C SER A 25 -8.59 -8.81 -12.05
N ASP A 26 -8.72 -8.88 -13.38
CA ASP A 26 -7.70 -9.45 -14.27
C ASP A 26 -6.30 -8.81 -14.11
N LYS A 27 -6.21 -7.64 -13.45
CA LYS A 27 -4.97 -6.88 -13.25
C LYS A 27 -4.54 -6.74 -11.79
N TYR A 28 -5.36 -7.12 -10.81
CA TYR A 28 -5.07 -6.82 -9.42
C TYR A 28 -5.58 -7.88 -8.42
N ASP A 29 -4.58 -8.47 -7.76
CA ASP A 29 -4.54 -9.38 -6.62
C ASP A 29 -4.81 -8.79 -5.22
N LYS A 30 -6.03 -8.72 -4.68
CA LYS A 30 -6.22 -8.27 -3.28
C LYS A 30 -5.50 -9.16 -2.25
N ALA A 31 -5.36 -10.46 -2.51
CA ALA A 31 -4.58 -11.34 -1.64
C ALA A 31 -3.09 -11.01 -1.71
N THR A 32 -2.59 -10.71 -2.91
CA THR A 32 -1.21 -10.26 -3.13
C THR A 32 -0.96 -8.91 -2.43
N GLU A 33 -1.89 -7.96 -2.50
CA GLU A 33 -1.77 -6.69 -1.76
C GLU A 33 -1.66 -6.88 -0.25
N ILE A 34 -2.47 -7.78 0.34
CA ILE A 34 -2.38 -8.09 1.77
C ILE A 34 -0.98 -8.57 2.13
N VAL A 35 -0.42 -9.48 1.33
CA VAL A 35 0.91 -10.03 1.55
C VAL A 35 1.99 -8.95 1.41
N ASP A 36 1.92 -8.14 0.35
CA ASP A 36 2.92 -7.10 0.10
C ASP A 36 2.85 -6.00 1.14
N THR A 37 1.66 -5.65 1.63
CA THR A 37 1.48 -4.73 2.77
C THR A 37 2.18 -5.29 4.01
N ILE A 38 1.98 -6.57 4.34
CA ILE A 38 2.68 -7.21 5.46
C ILE A 38 4.19 -7.16 5.27
N ARG A 39 4.69 -7.46 4.06
CA ARG A 39 6.13 -7.41 3.74
C ARG A 39 6.71 -6.01 3.95
N TRP A 40 6.06 -4.97 3.43
CA TRP A 40 6.52 -3.60 3.59
C TRP A 40 6.57 -3.15 5.06
N VAL A 41 5.56 -3.52 5.86
CA VAL A 41 5.60 -3.25 7.30
C VAL A 41 6.75 -4.01 7.98
N CYS A 42 7.03 -5.26 7.59
CA CYS A 42 8.19 -5.98 8.12
C CYS A 42 9.54 -5.32 7.75
N GLU A 43 9.65 -4.68 6.58
CA GLU A 43 10.86 -3.94 6.20
C GLU A 43 11.06 -2.68 7.05
N ASP A 44 9.99 -1.95 7.38
CA ASP A 44 10.06 -0.76 8.24
C ASP A 44 10.28 -1.12 9.73
N PHE A 45 9.80 -2.29 10.16
CA PHE A 45 9.87 -2.77 11.54
C PHE A 45 10.57 -4.13 11.62
N PRO A 46 11.91 -4.17 11.76
CA PRO A 46 12.68 -5.42 11.82
C PRO A 46 12.24 -6.39 12.92
N GLU A 47 11.72 -5.86 14.04
CA GLU A 47 11.20 -6.67 15.15
C GLU A 47 9.95 -7.48 14.74
N LEU A 48 9.13 -6.91 13.84
CA LEU A 48 8.01 -7.61 13.23
C LEU A 48 8.49 -8.67 12.23
N LYS A 49 9.54 -8.35 11.45
CA LYS A 49 10.15 -9.29 10.51
C LYS A 49 10.58 -10.57 11.22
N LEU A 50 11.25 -10.49 12.37
CA LEU A 50 11.64 -11.67 13.17
C LEU A 50 10.42 -12.48 13.67
N ALA A 51 9.34 -11.82 14.07
CA ALA A 51 8.10 -12.48 14.52
C ALA A 51 7.34 -13.18 13.37
N MET A 52 7.54 -12.71 12.14
CA MET A 52 6.87 -13.18 10.92
C MET A 52 7.71 -14.20 10.13
N GLU A 53 9.04 -14.07 10.11
CA GLU A 53 10.00 -14.93 9.39
C GLU A 53 9.86 -16.41 9.78
N ASN A 54 9.63 -16.69 11.07
CA ASN A 54 9.56 -18.06 11.58
C ASN A 54 8.30 -18.85 11.12
N TYR A 55 7.36 -18.25 10.39
CA TYR A 55 6.07 -18.90 10.09
C TYR A 55 5.37 -18.53 8.77
N VAL A 56 5.73 -17.44 8.09
CA VAL A 56 4.79 -16.82 7.12
C VAL A 56 5.25 -16.78 5.67
N LEU A 57 6.54 -16.75 5.36
CA LEU A 57 6.92 -16.24 4.04
C LEU A 57 6.79 -17.23 2.86
N HIS A 58 6.36 -18.48 3.08
CA HIS A 58 6.37 -19.50 2.01
C HIS A 58 5.16 -20.45 1.92
N ASP A 59 4.18 -20.43 2.84
CA ASP A 59 3.11 -21.47 2.86
C ASP A 59 1.72 -20.90 3.19
N TYR A 60 1.25 -19.94 2.38
CA TYR A 60 -0.13 -19.45 2.42
C TYR A 60 -0.82 -19.68 1.07
N ASP A 61 -2.14 -19.87 1.12
CA ASP A 61 -2.98 -20.08 -0.05
C ASP A 61 -3.90 -18.86 -0.22
N THR A 62 -3.62 -18.05 -1.25
CA THR A 62 -4.38 -16.83 -1.57
C THR A 62 -5.84 -17.10 -1.91
N LYS A 63 -6.19 -18.33 -2.26
CA LYS A 63 -7.56 -18.75 -2.59
C LYS A 63 -8.33 -19.29 -1.38
N SER A 64 -7.66 -19.51 -0.25
CA SER A 64 -8.26 -20.04 0.98
C SER A 64 -8.45 -18.93 2.02
N PHE A 65 -9.71 -18.68 2.39
CA PHE A 65 -10.04 -17.74 3.46
C PHE A 65 -9.34 -18.11 4.76
N GLU A 66 -9.34 -19.39 5.14
CA GLU A 66 -8.71 -19.84 6.39
C GLU A 66 -7.19 -19.61 6.39
N SER A 67 -6.54 -19.82 5.23
CA SER A 67 -5.10 -19.60 5.09
C SER A 67 -4.76 -18.11 5.21
N MET A 68 -5.47 -17.26 4.46
CA MET A 68 -5.29 -15.79 4.52
C MET A 68 -5.67 -15.21 5.90
N LYS A 69 -6.70 -15.76 6.55
CA LYS A 69 -7.08 -15.34 7.90
C LYS A 69 -6.00 -15.68 8.92
N LYS A 70 -5.41 -16.88 8.87
CA LYS A 70 -4.29 -17.27 9.74
C LYS A 70 -3.09 -16.34 9.57
N LEU A 71 -2.79 -15.94 8.33
CA LEU A 71 -1.77 -14.94 8.02
C LEU A 71 -2.07 -13.60 8.71
N CYS A 72 -3.27 -13.05 8.48
CA CYS A 72 -3.70 -11.77 9.06
C CYS A 72 -3.71 -11.80 10.59
N ASP A 73 -4.28 -12.85 11.20
CA ASP A 73 -4.35 -13.00 12.66
C ASP A 73 -2.96 -13.07 13.30
N LYS A 74 -1.98 -13.67 12.61
CA LYS A 74 -0.61 -13.73 13.11
C LYS A 74 0.08 -12.37 13.02
N TYR A 75 -0.05 -11.70 11.87
CA TYR A 75 0.43 -10.33 11.71
C TYR A 75 -0.16 -9.40 12.78
N ASN A 76 -1.48 -9.42 12.98
CA ASN A 76 -2.18 -8.60 13.97
C ASN A 76 -1.67 -8.84 15.39
N ARG A 77 -1.48 -10.12 15.79
CA ARG A 77 -0.90 -10.44 17.11
C ARG A 77 0.50 -9.86 17.30
N ALA A 78 1.32 -9.86 16.25
CA ALA A 78 2.66 -9.32 16.32
C ALA A 78 2.64 -7.77 16.39
N ILE A 79 1.78 -7.11 15.60
CA ILE A 79 1.52 -5.67 15.71
C ILE A 79 1.05 -5.30 17.12
N ASP A 80 0.06 -5.99 17.67
CA ASP A 80 -0.47 -5.72 19.00
C ASP A 80 0.63 -5.85 20.07
N SER A 81 1.50 -6.86 19.96
CA SER A 81 2.62 -7.07 20.87
C SER A 81 3.62 -5.91 20.83
N ILE A 82 3.94 -5.44 19.62
CA ILE A 82 4.87 -4.31 19.41
C ILE A 82 4.25 -3.00 19.91
N LEU A 83 2.98 -2.74 19.61
CA LEU A 83 2.28 -1.54 20.11
C LEU A 83 2.20 -1.51 21.64
N GLN A 84 2.07 -2.67 22.30
CA GLN A 84 2.13 -2.75 23.76
C GLN A 84 3.55 -2.45 24.29
N LEU A 85 4.59 -2.96 23.63
CA LEU A 85 5.98 -2.65 23.98
C LEU A 85 6.26 -1.14 23.91
N TRP A 86 5.71 -0.44 22.91
CA TRP A 86 5.88 1.00 22.73
C TRP A 86 5.08 1.86 23.70
N LYS A 87 4.05 1.34 24.37
CA LYS A 87 3.33 2.10 25.41
C LYS A 87 4.21 2.40 26.63
N GLY A 88 5.22 1.57 26.89
CA GLY A 88 6.17 1.75 27.99
C GLY A 88 7.49 2.42 27.60
N THR A 89 7.68 2.77 26.33
CA THR A 89 8.94 3.28 25.78
C THR A 89 8.71 4.46 24.83
N SER A 90 9.77 5.07 24.31
CA SER A 90 9.62 6.11 23.28
C SER A 90 9.17 5.48 21.96
N ARG A 91 8.25 6.14 21.24
CA ARG A 91 7.79 5.67 19.92
C ARG A 91 8.98 5.59 18.94
N PRO A 92 9.00 4.62 18.02
CA PRO A 92 10.07 4.50 17.03
C PRO A 92 10.17 5.74 16.15
N ALA A 93 11.40 6.13 15.80
CA ALA A 93 11.67 7.23 14.88
C ALA A 93 11.11 6.95 13.47
N GLN A 94 10.98 5.67 13.09
CA GLN A 94 10.40 5.19 11.83
C GLN A 94 8.96 5.68 11.62
N LEU A 95 8.23 6.04 12.68
CA LEU A 95 6.88 6.61 12.55
C LEU A 95 6.85 8.06 12.06
N GLN A 96 8.01 8.72 11.97
CA GLN A 96 8.15 10.12 11.58
C GLN A 96 8.98 10.31 10.30
N THR A 97 9.29 9.22 9.59
CA THR A 97 10.08 9.27 8.36
C THR A 97 9.20 9.28 7.10
N ARG A 98 9.76 9.75 5.99
CA ARG A 98 9.16 9.56 4.66
C ARG A 98 9.26 8.07 4.27
N PRO A 99 8.29 7.54 3.50
CA PRO A 99 8.38 6.17 3.00
C PRO A 99 9.56 6.02 2.04
N SER A 100 10.13 4.82 1.97
CA SER A 100 11.05 4.47 0.89
C SER A 100 10.33 4.52 -0.46
N ASN A 101 11.08 4.66 -1.58
CA ASN A 101 10.46 4.66 -2.91
C ASN A 101 9.64 3.39 -3.19
N GLY A 102 10.09 2.23 -2.68
CA GLY A 102 9.35 0.98 -2.82
C GLY A 102 8.04 0.96 -2.04
N LEU A 103 8.05 1.42 -0.78
CA LEU A 103 6.83 1.55 0.02
C LEU A 103 5.88 2.60 -0.58
N LEU A 104 6.40 3.74 -1.05
CA LEU A 104 5.59 4.79 -1.68
C LEU A 104 4.89 4.26 -2.92
N ARG A 105 5.60 3.52 -3.78
CA ARG A 105 5.03 2.83 -4.93
C ARG A 105 3.87 1.92 -4.53
N HIS A 106 4.07 1.09 -3.51
CA HIS A 106 3.04 0.19 -2.99
C HIS A 106 1.80 0.94 -2.47
N ILE A 107 1.99 2.01 -1.69
CA ILE A 107 0.91 2.85 -1.18
C ILE A 107 0.11 3.47 -2.33
N LEU A 108 0.78 4.03 -3.33
CA LEU A 108 0.13 4.65 -4.49
C LEU A 108 -0.68 3.63 -5.30
N GLN A 109 -0.15 2.41 -5.49
CA GLN A 109 -0.87 1.33 -6.14
C GLN A 109 -2.12 0.92 -5.36
N GLN A 110 -2.02 0.78 -4.04
CA GLN A 110 -3.16 0.47 -3.17
C GLN A 110 -4.25 1.54 -3.25
N VAL A 111 -3.86 2.82 -3.18
CA VAL A 111 -4.80 3.95 -3.33
C VAL A 111 -5.47 3.93 -4.70
N TYR A 112 -4.71 3.70 -5.78
CA TYR A 112 -5.25 3.59 -7.13
C TYR A 112 -6.30 2.47 -7.22
N ASN A 113 -5.99 1.27 -6.71
CA ASN A 113 -6.89 0.12 -6.77
C ASN A 113 -8.18 0.32 -5.97
N GLN A 114 -8.11 1.08 -4.87
CA GLN A 114 -9.29 1.40 -4.07
C GLN A 114 -10.14 2.52 -4.70
N ALA A 115 -9.51 3.51 -5.34
CA ALA A 115 -10.19 4.68 -5.87
C ALA A 115 -10.69 4.51 -7.31
N VAL A 116 -10.02 3.72 -8.15
CA VAL A 116 -10.39 3.51 -9.56
C VAL A 116 -11.07 2.16 -9.72
N THR A 117 -12.39 2.19 -9.70
CA THR A 117 -13.21 0.98 -9.90
C THR A 117 -13.33 0.56 -11.36
N ASP A 118 -13.12 1.48 -12.30
CA ASP A 118 -13.26 1.25 -13.74
C ASP A 118 -12.14 1.98 -14.50
N PRO A 119 -10.98 1.32 -14.69
CA PRO A 119 -9.84 1.92 -15.38
C PRO A 119 -10.09 2.26 -16.85
N GLU A 120 -11.04 1.61 -17.52
CA GLU A 120 -11.31 1.83 -18.94
C GLU A 120 -11.94 3.21 -19.18
N LYS A 121 -12.76 3.69 -18.24
CA LYS A 121 -13.31 5.05 -18.28
C LYS A 121 -12.25 6.15 -18.29
N LEU A 122 -11.07 5.89 -17.74
CA LEU A 122 -9.96 6.85 -17.80
C LEU A 122 -9.35 6.99 -19.19
N ASN A 123 -9.58 6.00 -20.07
CA ASN A 123 -9.12 6.03 -21.46
C ASN A 123 -10.17 6.62 -22.43
N GLN A 124 -11.30 7.12 -21.91
CA GLN A 124 -12.36 7.71 -22.71
C GLN A 124 -12.20 9.23 -22.73
N TYR A 125 -11.40 9.73 -23.68
CA TYR A 125 -11.23 11.15 -23.93
C TYR A 125 -11.36 11.46 -25.42
N GLU A 126 -11.75 12.68 -25.76
CA GLU A 126 -11.79 13.13 -27.15
C GLU A 126 -10.36 13.28 -27.69
N PRO A 127 -9.99 12.62 -28.81
CA PRO A 127 -8.70 12.82 -29.44
C PRO A 127 -8.48 14.30 -29.78
N PHE A 128 -7.27 14.81 -29.55
CA PHE A 128 -6.89 16.21 -29.81
C PHE A 128 -7.59 17.27 -28.93
N SER A 129 -8.15 16.86 -27.79
CA SER A 129 -8.67 17.77 -26.76
C SER A 129 -7.65 17.98 -25.61
N PRO A 130 -7.83 19.01 -24.75
CA PRO A 130 -7.08 19.13 -23.49
C PRO A 130 -7.39 18.03 -22.47
N GLU A 131 -8.34 17.14 -22.74
CA GLU A 131 -8.83 16.10 -21.81
C GLU A 131 -8.09 14.77 -21.95
N VAL A 132 -7.03 14.72 -22.78
CA VAL A 132 -6.20 13.53 -22.96
C VAL A 132 -5.55 13.15 -21.63
N TYR A 133 -5.89 11.96 -21.13
CA TYR A 133 -5.25 11.40 -19.93
C TYR A 133 -3.82 10.95 -20.29
N GLY A 134 -2.82 11.71 -19.83
CA GLY A 134 -1.41 11.37 -19.91
C GLY A 134 -0.98 10.59 -18.67
N GLU A 135 -0.52 9.35 -18.85
CA GLU A 135 0.05 8.56 -17.77
C GLU A 135 1.51 9.00 -17.53
N THR A 136 1.86 9.31 -16.28
CA THR A 136 3.26 9.51 -15.88
C THR A 136 3.68 8.34 -15.02
N SER A 137 4.80 7.68 -15.35
CA SER A 137 5.25 6.52 -14.59
C SER A 137 5.85 6.93 -13.24
N PHE A 138 5.75 6.03 -12.26
CA PHE A 138 6.36 6.23 -10.95
C PHE A 138 7.87 6.47 -11.03
N GLU A 139 8.56 5.76 -11.93
CA GLU A 139 10.00 5.91 -12.18
C GLU A 139 10.33 7.31 -12.67
N PHE A 140 9.54 7.86 -13.59
CA PHE A 140 9.79 9.17 -14.15
C PHE A 140 9.60 10.27 -13.10
N ILE A 141 8.55 10.18 -12.28
CA ILE A 141 8.33 11.12 -11.17
C ILE A 141 9.44 11.01 -10.12
N THR A 142 9.85 9.78 -9.78
CA THR A 142 10.97 9.57 -8.84
C THR A 142 12.27 10.16 -9.37
N GLN A 143 12.55 9.98 -10.67
CA GLN A 143 13.72 10.56 -11.31
C GLN A 143 13.65 12.09 -11.31
N MET A 144 12.51 12.67 -11.69
CA MET A 144 12.30 14.12 -11.69
C MET A 144 12.50 14.72 -10.30
N ILE A 145 11.90 14.14 -9.26
CA ILE A 145 12.09 14.58 -7.87
C ILE A 145 13.56 14.43 -7.44
N GLY A 146 14.26 13.40 -7.91
CA GLY A 146 15.69 13.21 -7.62
C GLY A 146 16.62 14.20 -8.32
N GLU A 147 16.20 14.76 -9.45
CA GLU A 147 16.94 15.78 -10.20
C GLU A 147 16.64 17.21 -9.72
N LEU A 148 15.50 17.42 -9.08
CA LEU A 148 15.08 18.71 -8.54
C LEU A 148 15.47 18.82 -7.05
N ASP A 149 16.17 19.89 -6.67
CA ASP A 149 16.46 20.19 -5.26
C ASP A 149 15.27 20.94 -4.64
N ILE A 150 14.14 20.23 -4.48
CA ILE A 150 12.89 20.81 -3.96
C ILE A 150 13.02 21.05 -2.46
N THR A 151 12.82 22.30 -2.06
CA THR A 151 12.88 22.78 -0.69
C THR A 151 11.49 23.18 -0.17
N GLU A 152 11.42 23.60 1.10
CA GLU A 152 10.17 24.12 1.70
C GLU A 152 9.72 25.48 1.16
N ASP A 153 10.62 26.19 0.47
CA ASP A 153 10.33 27.49 -0.17
C ASP A 153 9.74 27.35 -1.59
N ASP A 154 9.78 26.14 -2.16
CA ASP A 154 9.30 25.85 -3.50
C ASP A 154 7.79 25.60 -3.54
N ILE A 155 7.15 26.01 -4.65
CA ILE A 155 5.73 25.78 -4.90
C ILE A 155 5.59 24.76 -6.03
N PHE A 156 5.06 23.59 -5.71
CA PHE A 156 4.74 22.55 -6.70
C PHE A 156 3.31 22.72 -7.22
N ILE A 157 3.15 22.77 -8.54
CA ILE A 157 1.85 22.87 -9.22
C ILE A 157 1.78 21.80 -10.32
N ASP A 158 0.79 20.93 -10.24
CA ASP A 158 0.48 19.93 -11.27
C ASP A 158 -0.68 20.43 -12.16
N LEU A 159 -0.34 20.82 -13.38
CA LEU A 159 -1.30 21.34 -14.36
C LEU A 159 -1.82 20.19 -15.23
N GLY A 160 -3.10 19.84 -15.05
CA GLY A 160 -3.69 18.69 -15.72
C GLY A 160 -3.58 17.39 -14.93
N SER A 161 -3.60 17.47 -13.59
CA SER A 161 -3.33 16.39 -12.63
C SER A 161 -4.18 15.11 -12.76
N GLY A 162 -5.17 15.09 -13.65
CA GLY A 162 -6.10 13.96 -13.80
C GLY A 162 -6.81 13.60 -12.49
N LYS A 163 -7.39 12.38 -12.45
CA LYS A 163 -8.01 11.85 -11.23
C LYS A 163 -7.04 11.09 -10.33
N ILE A 164 -6.01 10.45 -10.89
CA ILE A 164 -4.93 9.77 -10.15
C ILE A 164 -3.68 9.76 -11.02
N LEU A 165 -2.53 10.12 -10.43
CA LEU A 165 -1.25 10.35 -11.10
C LEU A 165 -0.56 9.07 -11.62
N PHE A 166 -1.07 7.87 -11.29
CA PHE A 166 -0.38 6.61 -11.56
C PHE A 166 -1.36 5.52 -11.96
N LYS A 167 -1.42 5.19 -13.26
CA LYS A 167 -2.18 4.04 -13.78
C LYS A 167 -1.30 2.85 -14.17
N GLN A 168 0.02 3.05 -14.19
CA GLN A 168 1.03 2.01 -14.36
C GLN A 168 2.04 2.12 -13.21
N ILE A 169 1.79 1.37 -12.15
CA ILE A 169 2.79 1.02 -11.15
C ILE A 169 3.09 -0.48 -11.27
#